data_AF-A0A379ZUN9-F1
#
_entry.id   AF-A0A379ZUN9-F1
#
_cell.length_a   1.000
_cell.length_b   1.000
_cell.length_c   1.000
_cell.angle_alpha   90.00
_cell.angle_beta   90.00
_cell.angle_gamma   90.00
#
_symmetry.space_group_name_H-M   'P 1'
#
loop_
_entity.id
_entity.type
_entity.pdbx_description
1 polymer ?
#
loop_
_entity_poly.entity_id
_entity_poly.type
_entity_poly.pdbx_seq_one_letter_code
_entity_poly.pdbx_strand_id
1 'polypeptide(L)'
;MRIPFRLPLTAALLLASQQHALAAASILIWPIDPVIEDQQQATALWLENRDSKPVYMQIRVLGWQQTAGKDDYSNQSDVIASRRWRRSRQANAS
;
A
#
# COMPACT_ATOMS: atom_id res chain seq x y z
N MET A 1 5.91 48.08 -34.20
CA MET A 1 6.18 47.15 -33.09
C MET A 1 5.36 45.88 -33.33
N ARG A 2 5.96 44.78 -33.79
CA ARG A 2 5.26 43.52 -34.09
C ARG A 2 5.74 42.48 -33.10
N ILE A 3 4.89 42.11 -32.15
CA ILE A 3 5.19 41.08 -31.14
C ILE A 3 5.07 39.72 -31.85
N PRO A 4 6.15 38.93 -32.01
CA PRO A 4 6.01 37.63 -32.66
C PRO A 4 5.39 36.63 -31.67
N PHE A 5 4.11 36.31 -31.89
CA PHE A 5 3.44 35.13 -31.34
C PHE A 5 4.12 33.86 -31.89
N ARG A 6 5.19 33.40 -31.25
CA ARG A 6 5.92 32.16 -31.59
C ARG A 6 6.16 31.28 -30.35
N LEU A 7 5.33 31.43 -29.31
CA LEU A 7 5.48 30.71 -28.02
C LEU A 7 4.37 29.71 -27.61
N PRO A 8 3.25 29.46 -28.33
CA PRO A 8 2.24 28.54 -27.80
C PRO A 8 2.60 27.04 -27.96
N LEU A 9 3.43 26.68 -28.95
CA LEU A 9 3.65 25.26 -29.29
C LEU A 9 4.60 24.56 -28.31
N THR A 10 5.62 25.26 -27.81
CA THR A 10 6.55 24.73 -26.81
C THR A 10 5.89 24.54 -25.45
N ALA A 11 4.97 25.43 -25.07
CA ALA A 11 4.19 25.30 -23.83
C ALA A 11 3.22 24.10 -23.90
N ALA A 12 2.61 23.84 -25.05
CA ALA A 12 1.72 22.69 -25.23
C ALA A 12 2.46 21.34 -25.16
N LEU A 13 3.70 21.25 -25.68
CA LEU A 13 4.49 20.02 -25.57
C LEU A 13 4.92 19.69 -24.13
N LEU A 14 5.18 20.70 -23.29
CA LEU A 14 5.58 20.51 -21.89
C LEU A 14 4.43 20.03 -20.99
N LEU A 15 3.18 20.33 -21.35
CA LEU A 15 2.00 19.83 -20.63
C LEU A 15 1.66 18.39 -21.03
N ALA A 16 1.95 17.99 -22.28
CA ALA A 16 1.70 16.63 -22.78
C ALA A 16 2.72 15.59 -22.25
N SER A 17 3.89 16.02 -21.77
CA SER A 17 4.92 15.12 -21.20
C SER A 17 4.72 14.80 -19.71
N GLN A 18 3.61 15.22 -19.11
CA GLN A 18 3.24 14.82 -17.75
C GLN A 18 2.73 13.37 -17.76
N GLN A 19 3.65 12.43 -17.91
CA GLN A 19 3.39 11.02 -17.62
C GLN A 19 3.18 10.88 -16.12
N HIS A 20 1.92 10.88 -15.70
CA HIS A 20 1.54 10.50 -14.35
C HIS A 20 2.02 9.06 -14.13
N ALA A 21 3.10 8.92 -13.35
CA ALA A 21 3.57 7.60 -12.93
C ALA A 21 2.51 6.99 -12.01
N LEU A 22 1.69 6.11 -12.54
CA LEU A 22 0.76 5.34 -11.73
C LEU A 22 1.54 4.26 -10.99
N ALA A 23 1.71 4.45 -9.69
CA ALA A 23 2.25 3.41 -8.81
C ALA A 23 1.13 2.41 -8.50
N ALA A 24 1.05 1.35 -9.31
CA ALA A 24 0.33 0.15 -8.90
C ALA A 24 1.25 -0.65 -7.96
N ALA A 25 0.68 -1.21 -6.90
CA ALA A 25 1.35 -2.17 -6.05
C ALA A 25 0.48 -3.42 -5.99
N SER A 26 1.05 -4.58 -6.32
CA SER A 26 0.37 -5.87 -6.21
C SER A 26 0.87 -6.59 -4.97
N ILE A 27 0.04 -6.66 -3.92
CA ILE A 27 0.39 -7.32 -2.66
C ILE A 27 -0.52 -8.53 -2.46
N LEU A 28 0.07 -9.71 -2.27
CA LEU A 28 -0.65 -10.88 -1.79
C LEU A 28 -0.74 -10.83 -0.28
N ILE A 29 -1.94 -11.07 0.25
CA ILE A 29 -2.25 -11.12 1.68
C ILE A 29 -2.83 -12.50 1.98
N TRP A 30 -2.28 -13.20 2.98
CA TRP A 30 -2.82 -14.48 3.43
C TRP A 30 -2.54 -14.75 4.91
N PRO A 31 -3.49 -15.33 5.67
CA PRO A 31 -4.92 -15.44 5.34
C PRO A 31 -5.61 -14.06 5.30
N ILE A 32 -6.82 -13.99 4.73
CA ILE A 32 -7.62 -12.74 4.73
C ILE A 32 -8.36 -12.53 6.05
N ASP A 33 -8.75 -13.62 6.72
CA ASP A 33 -9.48 -13.61 7.99
C ASP A 33 -8.63 -14.28 9.08
N PRO A 34 -7.59 -13.60 9.59
CA PRO A 34 -6.76 -14.14 10.66
C PRO A 34 -7.56 -14.18 11.98
N VAL A 35 -7.42 -15.26 12.72
CA VAL A 35 -7.98 -15.41 14.08
C VAL A 35 -6.84 -15.68 15.05
N ILE A 36 -6.90 -15.07 16.23
CA ILE A 36 -6.10 -15.42 17.40
C ILE A 36 -7.03 -16.19 18.33
N GLU A 37 -6.85 -17.50 18.43
CA GLU A 37 -7.67 -18.35 19.31
C GLU A 37 -7.27 -18.16 20.79
N ASP A 38 -8.17 -18.49 21.73
CA ASP A 38 -7.97 -18.31 23.18
C ASP A 38 -6.66 -18.93 23.72
N GLN A 39 -6.17 -20.01 23.09
CA GLN A 39 -4.94 -20.70 23.48
C GLN A 39 -3.68 -20.16 22.76
N GLN A 40 -3.82 -19.17 21.88
CA GLN A 40 -2.74 -18.62 21.06
C GLN A 40 -2.41 -17.19 21.47
N GLN A 41 -1.11 -16.86 21.44
CA GLN A 41 -0.63 -15.51 21.77
C GLN A 41 -0.54 -14.59 20.55
N ALA A 42 -0.53 -15.17 19.33
CA ALA A 42 -0.38 -14.44 18.09
C ALA A 42 -0.85 -15.29 16.91
N THR A 43 -1.18 -14.61 15.81
CA THR A 43 -1.40 -15.22 14.49
C THR A 43 -0.52 -14.51 13.46
N ALA A 44 -0.21 -15.20 12.36
CA ALA A 44 0.69 -14.67 11.33
C ALA A 44 -0.11 -14.24 10.09
N LEU A 45 0.23 -13.06 9.57
CA LEU A 45 -0.18 -12.60 8.25
C LEU A 45 1.04 -12.56 7.33
N TRP A 46 0.91 -13.19 6.16
CA TRP A 46 1.88 -13.08 5.08
C TRP A 46 1.50 -11.95 4.14
N LEU A 47 2.46 -11.04 3.93
CA LEU A 47 2.38 -9.94 2.98
C LEU A 47 3.51 -10.11 1.97
N GLU A 48 3.18 -10.44 0.73
CA GLU A 48 4.16 -10.62 -0.34
C GLU A 48 3.96 -9.58 -1.43
N ASN A 49 5.00 -8.78 -1.70
CA ASN A 49 5.01 -7.92 -2.86
C ASN A 49 5.20 -8.75 -4.13
N ARG A 50 4.16 -8.82 -4.96
CA ARG A 50 4.15 -9.49 -6.27
C ARG A 50 4.59 -8.56 -7.39
N ASP A 51 4.85 -7.29 -7.09
CA ASP A 51 5.40 -6.35 -8.05
C ASP A 51 6.93 -6.50 -8.17
N SER A 52 7.46 -6.04 -9.30
CA SER A 52 8.89 -5.89 -9.56
C SER A 52 9.53 -4.73 -8.80
N LYS A 53 8.75 -3.71 -8.44
CA LYS A 53 9.26 -2.51 -7.76
C LYS A 53 9.09 -2.62 -6.24
N PRO A 54 10.01 -2.07 -5.43
CA PRO A 54 9.82 -2.00 -3.98
C PRO A 54 8.56 -1.20 -3.60
N VAL A 55 7.83 -1.69 -2.60
CA VAL A 55 6.62 -1.04 -2.06
C VAL A 55 6.83 -0.75 -0.58
N TYR A 56 6.42 0.44 -0.14
CA TYR A 56 6.40 0.84 1.27
C TYR A 56 4.99 0.67 1.83
N MET A 57 4.86 0.00 2.98
CA MET A 57 3.56 -0.31 3.59
C MET A 57 3.47 0.17 5.04
N GLN A 58 2.33 0.78 5.38
CA GLN A 58 1.93 1.02 6.76
C GLN A 58 0.89 -0.03 7.18
N ILE A 59 1.12 -0.64 8.34
CA ILE A 59 0.19 -1.62 8.94
C ILE A 59 -0.36 -1.00 10.22
N ARG A 60 -1.67 -1.08 10.42
CA ARG A 60 -2.38 -0.62 11.62
C ARG A 60 -3.42 -1.67 12.03
N VAL A 61 -3.63 -1.81 13.33
CA VAL A 61 -4.70 -2.63 13.91
C VAL A 61 -5.64 -1.70 14.67
N LEU A 62 -6.92 -1.76 14.34
CA LEU A 62 -7.97 -0.90 14.91
C LEU A 62 -8.94 -1.78 15.69
N GLY A 63 -9.50 -1.23 16.78
CA GLY A 63 -10.67 -1.79 17.42
C GLY A 63 -11.87 -1.53 16.53
N TRP A 64 -12.72 -2.53 16.36
CA TRP A 64 -13.97 -2.39 15.62
C TRP A 64 -15.14 -2.81 16.51
N GLN A 65 -16.17 -1.98 16.50
CA GLN A 65 -17.44 -2.27 17.14
C GLN A 65 -18.56 -1.66 16.28
N GLN A 66 -19.78 -2.21 16.39
CA GLN A 66 -20.94 -1.65 15.73
C GLN A 66 -21.82 -0.93 16.76
N THR A 67 -21.88 0.41 16.69
CA THR A 67 -22.68 1.24 17.60
C THR A 67 -23.83 1.91 16.84
N ALA A 68 -25.06 1.75 17.33
CA ALA A 68 -26.26 2.30 16.69
C ALA A 68 -26.38 1.97 15.18
N GLY A 69 -25.97 0.75 14.80
CA GLY A 69 -26.03 0.28 13.40
C GLY A 69 -24.92 0.81 12.49
N LYS A 70 -23.87 1.44 13.03
CA LYS A 70 -22.73 1.97 12.27
C LYS A 70 -21.43 1.38 12.75
N ASP A 71 -20.49 1.21 11.83
CA ASP A 71 -19.11 0.85 12.17
C ASP A 71 -18.43 2.00 12.92
N ASP A 72 -17.82 1.67 14.04
CA ASP A 72 -16.99 2.56 14.83
C ASP A 72 -15.60 1.94 14.94
N TYR A 73 -14.60 2.69 14.47
CA TYR A 73 -13.21 2.27 14.46
C TYR A 73 -12.39 3.15 15.40
N SER A 74 -11.63 2.54 16.31
CA SER A 74 -10.84 3.27 17.29
C SER A 74 -9.41 2.74 17.39
N ASN A 75 -8.52 3.58 17.91
CA ASN A 75 -7.19 3.12 18.27
C ASN A 75 -7.29 2.14 19.46
N GLN A 76 -6.51 1.07 19.39
CA GLN A 76 -6.43 0.04 20.42
C GLN A 76 -4.97 -0.39 20.64
N SER A 77 -4.72 -1.08 21.76
CA SER A 77 -3.40 -1.61 22.11
C SER A 77 -3.42 -3.10 22.49
N ASP A 78 -4.57 -3.76 22.43
CA ASP A 78 -4.71 -5.17 22.85
C ASP A 78 -4.04 -6.12 21.85
N VAL A 79 -4.09 -5.77 20.56
CA VAL A 79 -3.40 -6.47 19.48
C VAL A 79 -2.37 -5.55 18.84
N ILE A 80 -1.11 -5.97 18.86
CA ILE A 80 0.01 -5.22 18.29
C ILE A 80 0.54 -5.92 17.05
N ALA A 81 0.53 -5.22 15.91
CA ALA A 81 1.19 -5.71 14.70
C ALA A 81 2.71 -5.57 14.84
N SER A 82 3.42 -6.71 14.81
CA SER A 82 4.87 -6.75 14.74
C SER A 82 5.33 -7.25 13.37
N ARG A 83 6.42 -6.67 12.85
CA ARG A 83 6.98 -7.08 11.55
C ARG A 83 8.16 -8.01 11.78
N ARG A 84 8.00 -9.29 11.42
CA ARG A 84 9.14 -10.19 11.21
C ARG A 84 9.65 -10.05 9.78
N TRP A 85 10.75 -9.33 9.59
CA TRP A 85 11.36 -9.16 8.28
C TRP A 85 12.02 -10.47 7.79
N ARG A 86 11.54 -11.00 6.66
CA ARG A 86 12.22 -12.07 5.89
C ARG A 86 12.34 -11.58 4.45
N ARG A 87 13.55 -11.20 4.02
CA ARG A 87 13.82 -10.86 2.61
C ARG A 87 13.72 -12.15 1.78
N SER A 88 12.68 -12.31 0.97
CA SER A 88 12.64 -13.38 -0.03
C SER A 88 13.73 -13.09 -1.07
N ARG A 89 14.83 -13.84 -1.03
CA ARG A 89 15.74 -13.89 -2.18
C ARG A 89 15.00 -14.70 -3.25
N GLN A 90 14.38 -14.02 -4.22
CA GLN A 90 14.33 -14.58 -5.57
C GLN A 90 15.78 -14.58 -6.06
N ALA A 91 16.42 -15.74 -5.91
CA ALA A 91 17.64 -16.03 -6.63
C ALA A 91 17.34 -15.94 -8.12
N ASN A 92 18.27 -15.37 -8.87
CA ASN A 92 18.37 -15.43 -10.32
C ASN A 92 17.80 -16.73 -10.89
N ALA A 93 16.90 -16.60 -11.86
CA ALA A 93 16.65 -17.64 -12.84
C ALA A 93 16.85 -17.04 -14.23
N SER A 94 18.04 -17.35 -14.77
CA SER A 94 18.51 -17.31 -16.17
C SER A 94 18.71 -15.95 -16.82
#